data_AF-A0A950WS87-F1
#
_entry.id   AF-A0A950WS87-F1
#
_cell.length_a   1.000
_cell.length_b   1.000
_cell.length_c   1.000
_cell.angle_alpha   90.00
_cell.angle_beta   90.00
_cell.angle_gamma   90.00
#
_symmetry.space_group_name_H-M   'P 1'
#
loop_
_entity.id
_entity.type
_entity.pdbx_description
1 polymer ?
#
loop_
_entity_poly.entity_id
_entity_poly.type
_entity_poly.pdbx_seq_one_letter_code
_entity_poly.pdbx_strand_id
1 'polypeptide(L)'
;MTELLQFTLFGLMLGCIYAIAAMGLVLTYTVTGVFNFAHGAVGMLAAFVYFQLRVKEGMPTALAAALVVLVFAPLAGLVIEKLMRRFRGADYATSLVVTIALTVGLLGLAQRVFDPRVGRFVPYLFGNHRFVVLKVPITYDRIAQVVIAVAVAFGLRYLLFRTPIGARMRAVVDDRDLAQLDGVKSVLVARCSWAIGFSLAALGGVLFAGGQNLDAIVLTLLVLNAYGAAMVGRLTNLPMTFVGALLLGLFQELTNVSWLWPKGDVFLRVRLAVPGIFLIVAIFLVPSARLTVGRIIGRDQPAVPSVRRAALAGLVFVAIVLFAVNVGPGGMATHVVRALVIATICLSLVALTGLSGQVSLVHYLLLGVGAFVAGRFFGGASVFGMLLGGLAAAVLAA
;
A
#
# COMPACT_ATOMS: atom_id res chain seq x y z
N MET A 1 -11.64 -29.09 -16.69
CA MET A 1 -12.25 -27.96 -17.44
C MET A 1 -13.08 -27.03 -16.56
N THR A 2 -13.86 -27.55 -15.59
CA THR A 2 -14.64 -26.74 -14.63
C THR A 2 -13.77 -25.85 -13.73
N GLU A 3 -12.64 -26.35 -13.22
CA GLU A 3 -11.73 -25.55 -12.39
C GLU A 3 -11.16 -24.35 -13.16
N LEU A 4 -10.73 -24.56 -14.41
CA LEU A 4 -10.16 -23.48 -15.23
C LEU A 4 -11.20 -22.37 -15.46
N LEU A 5 -12.42 -22.73 -15.81
CA LEU A 5 -13.52 -21.78 -15.98
C LEU A 5 -13.82 -21.03 -14.67
N GLN A 6 -13.89 -21.76 -13.56
CA GLN A 6 -14.15 -21.18 -12.24
C GLN A 6 -13.10 -20.14 -11.85
N PHE A 7 -11.81 -20.49 -11.93
CA PHE A 7 -10.73 -19.58 -11.56
C PHE A 7 -10.56 -18.43 -12.56
N THR A 8 -10.91 -18.63 -13.84
CA THR A 8 -10.97 -17.53 -14.82
C THR A 8 -12.04 -16.50 -14.42
N LEU A 9 -13.26 -16.96 -14.12
CA LEU A 9 -14.34 -16.06 -13.68
C LEU A 9 -14.00 -15.36 -12.36
N PHE A 10 -13.43 -16.10 -11.41
CA PHE A 10 -13.02 -15.54 -10.12
C PHE A 10 -11.89 -14.53 -10.28
N GLY A 11 -10.96 -14.78 -11.20
CA GLY A 11 -9.86 -13.87 -11.52
C GLY A 11 -10.34 -12.56 -12.13
N LEU A 12 -11.32 -12.61 -13.04
CA LEU A 12 -11.95 -11.39 -13.57
C LEU A 12 -12.63 -10.56 -12.48
N MET A 13 -13.33 -11.22 -11.55
CA MET A 13 -14.01 -10.56 -10.43
C MET A 13 -13.01 -9.92 -9.45
N LEU A 14 -11.93 -10.64 -9.11
CA LEU A 14 -10.85 -10.11 -8.28
C LEU A 14 -10.14 -8.94 -8.97
N GLY A 15 -9.91 -9.06 -10.28
CA GLY A 15 -9.37 -7.99 -11.12
C GLY A 15 -10.24 -6.73 -11.13
N CYS A 16 -11.57 -6.86 -11.02
CA CYS A 16 -12.46 -5.71 -10.89
C CYS A 16 -12.23 -4.92 -9.59
N ILE A 17 -11.98 -5.61 -8.46
CA ILE A 17 -11.61 -4.95 -7.19
C ILE A 17 -10.28 -4.21 -7.35
N TYR A 18 -9.28 -4.87 -7.94
CA TYR A 18 -7.98 -4.27 -8.19
C TYR A 18 -8.10 -3.07 -9.13
N ALA A 19 -8.99 -3.12 -10.12
CA ALA A 19 -9.22 -2.03 -11.06
C ALA A 19 -9.77 -0.78 -10.36
N ILE A 20 -10.73 -0.94 -9.45
CA ILE A 20 -11.30 0.17 -8.67
C ILE A 20 -10.19 0.87 -7.86
N ALA A 21 -9.40 0.10 -7.11
CA ALA A 21 -8.30 0.63 -6.32
C ALA A 21 -7.22 1.29 -7.21
N ALA A 22 -6.81 0.62 -8.28
CA ALA A 22 -5.80 1.11 -9.21
C ALA A 22 -6.22 2.41 -9.91
N MET A 23 -7.48 2.54 -10.34
CA MET A 23 -7.97 3.76 -10.97
C MET A 23 -7.98 4.96 -10.00
N GLY A 24 -8.34 4.75 -8.74
CA GLY A 24 -8.25 5.81 -7.72
C GLY A 24 -6.82 6.23 -7.44
N LEU A 25 -5.90 5.27 -7.44
CA LEU A 25 -4.46 5.50 -7.32
C LEU A 25 -3.91 6.31 -8.51
N VAL A 26 -4.25 5.90 -9.74
CA VAL A 26 -3.85 6.59 -10.98
C VAL A 26 -4.39 8.01 -11.04
N LEU A 27 -5.66 8.23 -10.67
CA LEU A 27 -6.23 9.57 -10.62
C LEU A 27 -5.48 10.48 -9.64
N THR A 28 -5.11 9.95 -8.47
CA THR A 28 -4.35 10.71 -7.47
C THR A 28 -2.96 11.02 -7.98
N TYR A 29 -2.27 10.02 -8.53
CA TYR A 29 -0.91 10.16 -9.06
C TYR A 29 -0.86 11.14 -10.23
N THR A 30 -1.71 10.99 -11.25
CA THR A 30 -1.72 11.90 -12.41
C THR A 30 -1.88 13.36 -12.02
N VAL A 31 -2.87 13.65 -11.16
CA VAL A 31 -3.19 15.03 -10.77
C VAL A 31 -2.15 15.65 -9.84
N THR A 32 -1.42 14.85 -9.07
CA THR A 32 -0.59 15.38 -7.95
C THR A 32 0.90 15.04 -8.05
N GLY A 33 1.28 14.08 -8.89
CA GLY A 33 2.63 13.53 -8.98
C GLY A 33 3.06 12.70 -7.77
N VAL A 34 2.17 12.49 -6.78
CA VAL A 34 2.51 11.80 -5.53
C VAL A 34 2.25 10.30 -5.68
N PHE A 35 3.31 9.51 -5.52
CA PHE A 35 3.22 8.06 -5.42
C PHE A 35 2.80 7.68 -3.98
N ASN A 36 1.51 7.41 -3.80
CA ASN A 36 0.88 7.33 -2.49
C ASN A 36 0.69 5.89 -1.97
N PHE A 37 1.62 5.39 -1.16
CA PHE A 37 1.46 4.07 -0.52
C PHE A 37 0.30 4.01 0.50
N ALA A 38 -0.06 5.15 1.11
CA ALA A 38 -1.12 5.21 2.13
C ALA A 38 -2.51 4.89 1.56
N HIS A 39 -2.67 4.86 0.24
CA HIS A 39 -3.90 4.44 -0.44
C HIS A 39 -4.40 3.08 0.04
N GLY A 40 -3.51 2.09 0.19
CA GLY A 40 -3.88 0.77 0.74
C GLY A 40 -4.33 0.82 2.19
N ALA A 41 -3.60 1.57 3.03
CA ALA A 41 -3.93 1.70 4.44
C ALA A 41 -5.26 2.42 4.67
N VAL A 42 -5.62 3.40 3.82
CA VAL A 42 -6.95 4.03 3.89
C VAL A 42 -8.04 3.07 3.44
N GLY A 43 -7.81 2.27 2.39
CA GLY A 43 -8.74 1.20 1.99
C GLY A 43 -8.94 0.15 3.09
N MET A 44 -7.86 -0.23 3.79
CA MET A 44 -7.91 -1.07 4.98
C MET A 44 -8.76 -0.41 6.07
N LEU A 45 -8.46 0.82 6.49
CA LEU A 45 -9.22 1.51 7.54
C LEU A 45 -10.70 1.61 7.18
N ALA A 46 -11.02 1.90 5.92
CA ALA A 46 -12.39 1.94 5.43
C ALA A 46 -13.11 0.59 5.60
N ALA A 47 -12.45 -0.54 5.32
CA ALA A 47 -13.03 -1.87 5.55
C ALA A 47 -13.29 -2.13 7.05
N PHE A 48 -12.39 -1.71 7.93
CA PHE A 48 -12.58 -1.83 9.38
C PHE A 48 -13.70 -0.92 9.92
N VAL A 49 -13.78 0.33 9.44
CA VAL A 49 -14.88 1.25 9.79
C VAL A 49 -16.20 0.71 9.27
N TYR A 50 -16.22 0.15 8.05
CA TYR A 50 -17.40 -0.52 7.51
C TYR A 50 -17.84 -1.71 8.37
N PHE A 51 -16.90 -2.55 8.81
CA PHE A 51 -17.20 -3.63 9.76
C PHE A 51 -17.79 -3.11 11.06
N GLN A 52 -17.22 -2.03 11.63
CA GLN A 52 -17.76 -1.43 12.85
C GLN A 52 -19.21 -0.99 12.64
N LEU A 53 -19.47 -0.16 11.62
CA LEU A 53 -20.82 0.37 11.36
C LEU A 53 -21.83 -0.74 11.04
N ARG A 54 -21.47 -1.69 10.19
CA ARG A 54 -22.40 -2.73 9.74
C ARG A 54 -22.60 -3.84 10.76
N VAL A 55 -21.51 -4.36 11.32
CA VAL A 55 -21.54 -5.60 12.12
C VAL A 55 -21.66 -5.31 13.60
N LYS A 56 -20.99 -4.26 14.11
CA LYS A 56 -21.06 -3.91 15.54
C LYS A 56 -22.25 -3.00 15.84
N GLU A 57 -22.48 -1.97 15.03
CA GLU A 57 -23.60 -1.04 15.22
C GLU A 57 -24.89 -1.50 14.52
N GLY A 58 -24.84 -2.58 13.73
CA GLY A 58 -26.01 -3.15 13.06
C GLY A 58 -26.59 -2.30 11.92
N MET A 59 -25.84 -1.33 11.38
CA MET A 59 -26.34 -0.46 10.31
C MET A 59 -26.63 -1.26 9.02
N PRO A 60 -27.65 -0.86 8.23
CA PRO A 60 -27.92 -1.44 6.93
C PRO A 60 -26.70 -1.39 6.01
N THR A 61 -26.44 -2.48 5.28
CA THR A 61 -25.24 -2.64 4.41
C THR A 61 -25.02 -1.44 3.49
N ALA A 62 -26.07 -1.01 2.77
CA ALA A 62 -25.96 0.09 1.81
C ALA A 62 -25.61 1.43 2.49
N LEU A 63 -26.20 1.70 3.66
CA LEU A 63 -25.94 2.92 4.42
C LEU A 63 -24.52 2.94 4.97
N ALA A 64 -24.08 1.83 5.58
CA ALA A 64 -22.72 1.70 6.09
C ALA A 64 -21.67 1.87 4.98
N ALA A 65 -21.89 1.24 3.81
CA ALA A 65 -21.02 1.40 2.65
C ALA A 65 -21.01 2.85 2.13
N ALA A 66 -22.18 3.48 2.01
CA ALA A 66 -22.29 4.86 1.55
C ALA A 66 -21.58 5.85 2.49
N LEU A 67 -21.75 5.72 3.81
CA LEU A 67 -21.05 6.57 4.78
C LEU A 67 -19.53 6.40 4.70
N VAL A 68 -19.04 5.17 4.55
CA VAL A 68 -17.61 4.92 4.45
C VAL A 68 -17.03 5.49 3.15
N VAL A 69 -17.68 5.22 2.01
CA VAL A 69 -17.17 5.60 0.68
C VAL A 69 -17.38 7.09 0.38
N LEU A 70 -18.48 7.69 0.83
CA LEU A 70 -18.85 9.08 0.48
C LEU A 70 -18.54 10.10 1.57
N VAL A 71 -18.24 9.67 2.80
CA VAL A 71 -17.95 10.59 3.92
C VAL A 71 -16.58 10.31 4.50
N PHE A 72 -16.37 9.13 5.10
CA PHE A 72 -15.11 8.81 5.78
C PHE A 72 -13.90 8.91 4.83
N ALA A 73 -13.97 8.27 3.67
CA ALA A 73 -12.84 8.21 2.75
C ALA A 73 -12.49 9.57 2.08
N PRO A 74 -13.47 10.38 1.61
CA PRO A 74 -13.21 11.76 1.20
C PRO A 74 -12.58 12.60 2.29
N LEU A 75 -13.06 12.52 3.54
CA LEU A 75 -12.50 13.27 4.66
C LEU A 75 -11.05 12.86 4.94
N ALA A 76 -10.75 11.56 4.94
CA ALA A 76 -9.39 11.06 5.02
C ALA A 76 -8.51 11.61 3.87
N GLY A 77 -9.09 11.73 2.67
CA GLY A 77 -8.43 12.29 1.49
C GLY A 77 -8.06 13.75 1.67
N LEU A 78 -8.98 14.56 2.19
CA LEU A 78 -8.74 15.97 2.49
C LEU A 78 -7.69 16.16 3.59
N VAL A 79 -7.71 15.32 4.63
CA VAL A 79 -6.73 15.36 5.74
C VAL A 79 -5.33 15.01 5.23
N ILE A 80 -5.20 13.90 4.51
CA ILE A 80 -3.89 13.45 4.00
C ILE A 80 -3.39 14.38 2.90
N GLU A 81 -4.26 14.92 2.04
CA GLU A 81 -3.85 15.96 1.07
C GLU A 81 -3.31 17.19 1.77
N LYS A 82 -3.96 17.65 2.85
CA LYS A 82 -3.49 18.81 3.64
C LYS A 82 -2.13 18.55 4.25
N LEU A 83 -1.87 17.34 4.75
CA LEU A 83 -0.56 16.94 5.26
C LEU A 83 0.48 16.91 4.14
N MET A 84 0.14 16.24 3.02
CA MET A 84 1.06 16.06 1.90
C MET A 84 1.40 17.37 1.20
N ARG A 85 0.50 18.35 1.28
CA ARG A 85 0.75 19.71 0.80
C ARG A 85 1.99 20.35 1.42
N ARG A 86 2.31 20.05 2.68
CA ARG A 86 3.50 20.59 3.36
C ARG A 86 4.81 20.11 2.75
N PHE A 87 4.77 18.98 2.05
CA PHE A 87 5.91 18.37 1.37
C PHE A 87 5.86 18.62 -0.15
N ARG A 88 5.02 19.55 -0.63
CA ARG A 88 5.05 19.95 -2.04
C ARG A 88 6.39 20.61 -2.37
N GLY A 89 7.00 20.18 -3.46
CA GLY A 89 8.34 20.63 -3.86
C GLY A 89 9.48 19.87 -3.20
N ALA A 90 9.20 18.95 -2.28
CA ALA A 90 10.20 17.99 -1.81
C ALA A 90 10.58 17.02 -2.94
N ASP A 91 11.76 16.41 -2.84
CA ASP A 91 12.18 15.38 -3.79
C ASP A 91 11.25 14.15 -3.75
N TYR A 92 11.28 13.39 -4.84
CA TYR A 92 10.44 12.20 -5.00
C TYR A 92 10.62 11.20 -3.85
N ALA A 93 11.87 11.04 -3.37
CA ALA A 93 12.20 10.19 -2.24
C ALA A 93 11.51 10.63 -0.94
N THR A 94 11.51 11.92 -0.60
CA THR A 94 10.82 12.42 0.59
C THR A 94 9.32 12.17 0.50
N SER A 95 8.70 12.42 -0.65
CA SER A 95 7.27 12.18 -0.84
C SER A 95 6.91 10.71 -0.62
N LEU A 96 7.71 9.80 -1.17
CA LEU A 96 7.56 8.36 -0.96
C LEU A 96 7.65 7.99 0.52
N VAL A 97 8.70 8.44 1.22
CA VAL A 97 8.90 8.13 2.65
C VAL A 97 7.71 8.58 3.47
N VAL A 98 7.18 9.78 3.23
CA VAL A 98 6.02 10.29 3.98
C VAL A 98 4.79 9.40 3.77
N THR A 99 4.54 8.94 2.54
CA THR A 99 3.38 8.07 2.27
C THR A 99 3.55 6.67 2.86
N ILE A 100 4.78 6.15 2.93
CA ILE A 100 5.09 4.89 3.61
C ILE A 100 4.94 5.05 5.11
N ALA A 101 5.44 6.14 5.69
CA ALA A 101 5.27 6.45 7.10
C ALA A 101 3.79 6.56 7.48
N LEU A 102 2.98 7.20 6.62
CA LEU A 102 1.52 7.21 6.77
C LEU A 102 0.92 5.80 6.69
N THR A 103 1.37 4.98 5.76
CA THR A 103 0.91 3.58 5.64
C THR A 103 1.14 2.80 6.93
N VAL A 104 2.38 2.83 7.44
CA VAL A 104 2.77 2.12 8.67
C VAL A 104 2.05 2.71 9.89
N GLY A 105 1.92 4.04 9.97
CA GLY A 105 1.21 4.72 11.05
C GLY A 105 -0.27 4.36 11.10
N LEU A 106 -0.95 4.36 9.94
CA LEU A 106 -2.36 3.97 9.84
C LEU A 106 -2.57 2.47 10.10
N LEU A 107 -1.65 1.62 9.64
CA LEU A 107 -1.65 0.19 9.95
C LEU A 107 -1.49 -0.07 11.45
N GLY A 108 -0.53 0.60 12.09
CA GLY A 108 -0.30 0.50 13.54
C GLY A 108 -1.49 1.02 14.35
N LEU A 109 -2.11 2.12 13.91
CA LEU A 109 -3.35 2.63 14.50
C LEU A 109 -4.47 1.60 14.39
N ALA A 110 -4.65 1.00 13.22
CA ALA A 110 -5.67 -0.02 13.00
C ALA A 110 -5.45 -1.23 13.92
N GLN A 111 -4.23 -1.75 14.02
CA GLN A 111 -3.94 -2.90 14.91
C GLN A 111 -4.06 -2.55 16.40
N ARG A 112 -3.90 -1.27 16.77
CA ARG A 112 -4.05 -0.81 18.15
C ARG A 112 -5.53 -0.66 18.56
N VAL A 113 -6.37 -0.19 17.64
CA VAL A 113 -7.83 -0.06 17.83
C VAL A 113 -8.52 -1.42 17.67
N PHE A 114 -8.09 -2.19 16.67
CA PHE A 114 -8.62 -3.49 16.31
C PHE A 114 -7.57 -4.57 16.58
N ASP A 115 -7.68 -5.24 17.74
CA ASP A 115 -6.79 -6.35 18.10
C ASP A 115 -6.69 -7.40 16.97
N PRO A 116 -5.50 -7.63 16.38
CA PRO A 116 -5.32 -8.58 15.28
C PRO A 116 -5.58 -10.05 15.67
N ARG A 117 -5.65 -10.37 16.97
CA ARG A 117 -5.94 -11.73 17.47
C ARG A 117 -7.43 -12.08 17.40
N VAL A 118 -8.29 -11.08 17.21
CA VAL A 118 -9.74 -11.28 17.14
C VAL A 118 -10.18 -11.33 15.68
N GLY A 119 -10.68 -12.50 15.26
CA GLY A 119 -11.29 -12.68 13.94
C GLY A 119 -12.51 -11.76 13.76
N ARG A 120 -12.53 -11.02 12.65
CA ARG A 120 -13.61 -10.09 12.30
C ARG A 120 -14.20 -10.47 10.96
N PHE A 121 -15.16 -11.38 10.98
CA PHE A 121 -15.85 -11.82 9.78
C PHE A 121 -16.80 -10.74 9.27
N VAL A 122 -16.69 -10.39 7.98
CA VAL A 122 -17.62 -9.48 7.31
C VAL A 122 -18.56 -10.30 6.44
N PRO A 123 -19.87 -10.35 6.73
CA PRO A 123 -20.82 -11.03 5.86
C PRO A 123 -20.86 -10.42 4.46
N TYR A 124 -21.23 -11.20 3.44
CA TYR A 124 -21.45 -10.70 2.08
C TYR A 124 -22.40 -9.50 2.04
N LEU A 125 -22.18 -8.55 1.13
CA LEU A 125 -22.95 -7.32 1.00
C LEU A 125 -24.42 -7.61 0.65
N PHE A 126 -24.64 -8.52 -0.29
CA PHE A 126 -25.95 -8.94 -0.78
C PHE A 126 -26.38 -10.30 -0.23
N GLY A 127 -25.85 -10.70 0.93
CA GLY A 127 -26.17 -11.98 1.57
C GLY A 127 -25.56 -13.21 0.86
N ASN A 128 -25.93 -14.40 1.33
CA ASN A 128 -25.37 -15.68 0.84
C ASN A 128 -26.02 -16.18 -0.47
N HIS A 129 -26.63 -15.30 -1.25
CA HIS A 129 -27.30 -15.68 -2.50
C HIS A 129 -26.26 -16.02 -3.58
N ARG A 130 -26.49 -17.16 -4.24
CA ARG A 130 -25.64 -17.68 -5.32
C ARG A 130 -26.48 -18.29 -6.42
N PHE A 131 -25.97 -18.20 -7.64
CA PHE A 131 -26.53 -18.86 -8.83
C PHE A 131 -25.40 -19.62 -9.52
N VAL A 132 -25.76 -20.61 -10.33
CA VAL A 132 -24.80 -21.48 -11.00
C VAL A 132 -24.73 -21.09 -12.47
N VAL A 133 -23.56 -20.62 -12.92
CA VAL A 133 -23.27 -20.34 -14.34
C VAL A 133 -22.31 -21.42 -14.83
N LEU A 134 -22.70 -22.18 -15.85
CA LEU A 134 -21.82 -23.19 -16.46
C LEU A 134 -21.17 -24.14 -15.43
N LYS A 135 -21.95 -24.57 -14.42
CA LYS A 135 -21.51 -25.41 -13.26
C LYS A 135 -20.59 -24.73 -12.24
N VAL A 136 -20.41 -23.41 -12.33
CA VAL A 136 -19.64 -22.61 -11.36
C VAL A 136 -20.59 -21.81 -10.46
N PRO A 137 -20.52 -21.95 -9.12
CA PRO A 137 -21.33 -21.14 -8.21
C PRO A 137 -20.77 -19.71 -8.13
N ILE A 138 -21.56 -18.72 -8.51
CA ILE A 138 -21.23 -17.30 -8.45
C ILE A 138 -22.14 -16.63 -7.43
N THR A 139 -21.55 -15.93 -6.47
CA THR A 139 -22.26 -15.15 -5.46
C THR A 139 -22.70 -13.79 -6.01
N TYR A 140 -23.74 -13.20 -5.43
CA TYR A 140 -24.23 -11.88 -5.84
C TYR A 140 -23.17 -10.79 -5.63
N ASP A 141 -22.38 -10.89 -4.56
CA ASP A 141 -21.25 -9.99 -4.29
C ASP A 141 -20.22 -9.98 -5.44
N ARG A 142 -19.95 -11.14 -6.04
CA ARG A 142 -19.04 -11.25 -7.19
C ARG A 142 -19.58 -10.54 -8.43
N ILE A 143 -20.89 -10.61 -8.68
CA ILE A 143 -21.51 -9.80 -9.76
C ILE A 143 -21.42 -8.32 -9.41
N ALA A 144 -21.73 -7.96 -8.17
CA ALA A 144 -21.70 -6.57 -7.73
C ALA A 144 -20.31 -5.96 -7.89
N GLN A 145 -19.24 -6.70 -7.60
CA GLN A 145 -17.85 -6.28 -7.85
C GLN A 145 -17.64 -5.87 -9.32
N VAL A 146 -18.14 -6.68 -10.27
CA VAL A 146 -18.03 -6.40 -11.71
C VAL A 146 -18.86 -5.18 -12.09
N VAL A 147 -20.13 -5.14 -11.69
CA VAL A 147 -21.05 -4.04 -12.01
C VAL A 147 -20.52 -2.72 -11.47
N ILE A 148 -20.06 -2.70 -10.22
CA ILE A 148 -19.51 -1.51 -9.57
C ILE A 148 -18.19 -1.08 -10.24
N ALA A 149 -17.31 -2.02 -10.60
CA ALA A 149 -16.07 -1.67 -11.29
C ALA A 149 -16.31 -1.04 -12.66
N VAL A 150 -17.27 -1.59 -13.42
CA VAL A 150 -17.70 -1.02 -14.72
C VAL A 150 -18.33 0.36 -14.51
N ALA A 151 -19.20 0.51 -13.51
CA ALA A 151 -19.81 1.80 -13.17
C ALA A 151 -18.77 2.85 -12.76
N VAL A 152 -17.74 2.47 -12.00
CA VAL A 152 -16.61 3.33 -11.63
C VAL A 152 -15.80 3.72 -12.85
N ALA A 153 -15.50 2.79 -13.76
CA ALA A 153 -14.73 3.07 -14.97
C ALA A 153 -15.46 4.10 -15.87
N PHE A 154 -16.76 3.90 -16.13
CA PHE A 154 -17.56 4.86 -16.87
C PHE A 154 -17.79 6.16 -16.10
N GLY A 155 -17.96 6.09 -14.79
CA GLY A 155 -18.13 7.24 -13.90
C GLY A 155 -16.89 8.14 -13.90
N LEU A 156 -15.68 7.58 -13.82
CA LEU A 156 -14.42 8.32 -13.94
C LEU A 156 -14.25 8.90 -15.34
N ARG A 157 -14.59 8.14 -16.40
CA ARG A 157 -14.57 8.68 -17.77
C ARG A 157 -15.50 9.87 -17.91
N TYR A 158 -16.72 9.77 -17.40
CA TYR A 158 -17.68 10.88 -17.40
C TYR A 158 -17.17 12.06 -16.58
N LEU A 159 -16.69 11.82 -15.36
CA LEU A 159 -16.09 12.84 -14.50
C LEU A 159 -14.99 13.59 -15.25
N LEU A 160 -14.02 12.87 -15.81
CA LEU A 160 -12.90 13.49 -16.49
C LEU A 160 -13.40 14.26 -17.72
N PHE A 161 -14.09 13.62 -18.65
CA PHE A 161 -14.34 14.19 -19.98
C PHE A 161 -15.61 15.03 -20.12
N ARG A 162 -16.53 14.97 -19.16
CA ARG A 162 -17.85 15.64 -19.25
C ARG A 162 -18.15 16.60 -18.10
N THR A 163 -17.21 16.83 -17.17
CA THR A 163 -17.43 17.77 -16.06
C THR A 163 -16.37 18.89 -16.03
N PRO A 164 -16.71 20.08 -15.49
CA PRO A 164 -15.76 21.18 -15.33
C PRO A 164 -14.57 20.82 -14.43
N ILE A 165 -14.81 19.99 -13.41
CA ILE A 165 -13.74 19.58 -12.51
C ILE A 165 -12.75 18.64 -13.21
N GLY A 166 -13.24 17.77 -14.10
CA GLY A 166 -12.41 16.91 -14.93
C GLY A 166 -11.59 17.68 -15.97
N ALA A 167 -12.14 18.74 -16.55
CA ALA A 167 -11.39 19.64 -17.43
C ALA A 167 -10.23 20.33 -16.67
N ARG A 168 -10.50 20.84 -15.47
CA ARG A 168 -9.46 21.43 -14.59
C ARG A 168 -8.42 20.41 -14.13
N MET A 169 -8.82 19.16 -13.88
CA MET A 169 -7.89 18.07 -13.57
C MET A 169 -6.93 17.84 -14.73
N ARG A 170 -7.43 17.70 -15.96
CA ARG A 170 -6.57 17.55 -17.15
C ARG A 170 -5.65 18.75 -17.36
N ALA A 171 -6.16 19.97 -17.24
CA ALA A 171 -5.34 21.18 -17.38
C ALA A 171 -4.16 21.18 -16.39
N VAL A 172 -4.39 20.79 -15.12
CA VAL A 172 -3.35 20.69 -14.09
C VAL A 172 -2.35 19.55 -14.36
N VAL A 173 -2.80 18.48 -15.03
CA VAL A 173 -1.93 17.34 -15.43
C VAL A 173 -1.04 17.73 -16.61
N ASP A 174 -1.58 18.49 -17.56
CA ASP A 174 -0.86 18.93 -18.77
C ASP A 174 0.21 19.99 -18.41
N ASP A 175 -0.20 21.08 -17.77
CA ASP A 175 0.71 22.10 -17.24
C ASP A 175 0.09 22.81 -16.03
N ARG A 176 0.62 22.50 -14.84
CA ARG A 176 0.13 23.05 -13.57
C ARG A 176 0.31 24.57 -13.49
N ASP A 177 1.44 25.09 -13.97
CA ASP A 177 1.78 26.50 -13.81
C ASP A 177 0.93 27.34 -14.76
N LEU A 178 0.77 26.90 -16.01
CA LEU A 178 -0.12 27.52 -16.98
C LEU A 178 -1.59 27.46 -16.53
N ALA A 179 -2.05 26.33 -16.01
CA ALA A 179 -3.42 26.21 -15.49
C ALA A 179 -3.67 27.19 -14.31
N GLN A 180 -2.66 27.43 -13.47
CA GLN A 180 -2.78 28.41 -12.38
C GLN A 180 -2.84 29.86 -12.88
N LEU A 181 -2.14 30.19 -13.96
CA LEU A 181 -2.25 31.50 -14.63
C LEU A 181 -3.65 31.72 -15.21
N ASP A 182 -4.31 30.66 -15.68
CA ASP A 182 -5.72 30.67 -16.13
C ASP A 182 -6.74 30.63 -14.97
N GLY A 183 -6.28 30.84 -13.72
CA GLY A 183 -7.14 30.92 -12.53
C GLY A 183 -7.60 29.56 -11.96
N VAL A 184 -7.07 28.44 -12.46
CA VAL A 184 -7.38 27.11 -11.90
C VAL A 184 -6.76 26.97 -10.52
N LYS A 185 -7.61 26.78 -9.52
CA LYS A 185 -7.19 26.49 -8.14
C LYS A 185 -6.63 25.06 -8.03
N SER A 186 -5.35 24.87 -8.36
CA SER A 186 -4.65 23.57 -8.34
C SER A 186 -4.78 22.83 -7.00
N VAL A 187 -4.89 23.58 -5.90
CA VAL A 187 -5.15 23.06 -4.56
C VAL A 187 -6.51 22.36 -4.44
N LEU A 188 -7.57 22.95 -5.01
CA LEU A 188 -8.91 22.37 -5.00
C LEU A 188 -8.96 21.12 -5.87
N VAL A 189 -8.32 21.19 -7.04
CA VAL A 189 -8.19 20.05 -7.97
C VAL A 189 -7.49 18.87 -7.29
N ALA A 190 -6.39 19.13 -6.57
CA ALA A 190 -5.71 18.12 -5.77
C ALA A 190 -6.64 17.53 -4.70
N ARG A 191 -7.30 18.37 -3.88
CA ARG A 191 -8.25 17.90 -2.86
C ARG A 191 -9.31 16.97 -3.41
N CYS A 192 -9.91 17.33 -4.54
CA CYS A 192 -10.92 16.50 -5.18
C CYS A 192 -10.34 15.19 -5.70
N SER A 193 -9.15 15.21 -6.29
CA SER A 193 -8.45 13.99 -6.72
C SER A 193 -8.15 13.05 -5.54
N TRP A 194 -7.63 13.57 -4.43
CA TRP A 194 -7.38 12.77 -3.20
C TRP A 194 -8.67 12.21 -2.58
N ALA A 195 -9.74 13.02 -2.53
CA ALA A 195 -11.03 12.57 -2.01
C ALA A 195 -11.62 11.43 -2.86
N ILE A 196 -11.60 11.56 -4.19
CA ILE A 196 -12.09 10.53 -5.10
C ILE A 196 -11.19 9.29 -5.06
N GLY A 197 -9.86 9.49 -5.07
CA GLY A 197 -8.88 8.42 -4.98
C GLY A 197 -9.11 7.54 -3.75
N PHE A 198 -9.25 8.13 -2.57
CA PHE A 198 -9.54 7.36 -1.36
C PHE A 198 -10.95 6.81 -1.29
N SER A 199 -11.94 7.46 -1.89
CA SER A 199 -13.29 6.86 -2.03
C SER A 199 -13.22 5.55 -2.81
N LEU A 200 -12.40 5.50 -3.87
CA LEU A 200 -12.17 4.28 -4.64
C LEU A 200 -11.32 3.26 -3.87
N ALA A 201 -10.33 3.70 -3.10
CA ALA A 201 -9.59 2.84 -2.18
C ALA A 201 -10.52 2.15 -1.16
N ALA A 202 -11.42 2.93 -0.57
CA ALA A 202 -12.41 2.47 0.39
C ALA A 202 -13.41 1.51 -0.26
N LEU A 203 -13.91 1.84 -1.45
CA LEU A 203 -14.80 0.97 -2.21
C LEU A 203 -14.13 -0.38 -2.51
N GLY A 204 -12.88 -0.37 -2.97
CA GLY A 204 -12.09 -1.58 -3.19
C GLY A 204 -11.90 -2.40 -1.91
N GLY A 205 -11.55 -1.75 -0.79
CA GLY A 205 -11.39 -2.40 0.51
C GLY A 205 -12.68 -3.03 1.05
N VAL A 206 -13.81 -2.32 0.96
CA VAL A 206 -15.13 -2.81 1.39
C VAL A 206 -15.59 -3.99 0.54
N LEU A 207 -15.43 -3.90 -0.79
CA LEU A 207 -15.77 -4.99 -1.71
C LEU A 207 -14.87 -6.22 -1.52
N PHE A 208 -13.58 -6.01 -1.22
CA PHE A 208 -12.65 -7.08 -0.90
C PHE A 208 -13.02 -7.77 0.42
N ALA A 209 -13.42 -7.01 1.45
CA ALA A 209 -13.70 -7.55 2.77
C ALA A 209 -14.89 -8.54 2.83
N GLY A 210 -15.86 -8.43 1.91
CA GLY A 210 -17.08 -9.24 1.92
C GLY A 210 -16.81 -10.75 1.85
N GLY A 211 -17.37 -11.51 2.80
CA GLY A 211 -17.29 -12.96 2.84
C GLY A 211 -16.04 -13.54 3.49
N GLN A 212 -15.19 -12.71 4.10
CA GLN A 212 -13.96 -13.15 4.76
C GLN A 212 -13.66 -12.40 6.06
N ASN A 213 -12.64 -12.88 6.79
CA ASN A 213 -12.13 -12.20 7.97
C ASN A 213 -11.26 -11.00 7.56
N LEU A 214 -11.41 -9.88 8.26
CA LEU A 214 -10.54 -8.73 8.08
C LEU A 214 -9.12 -9.05 8.57
N ASP A 215 -8.16 -8.86 7.67
CA ASP A 215 -6.74 -8.84 7.98
C ASP A 215 -6.16 -7.48 7.56
N ALA A 216 -5.61 -6.75 8.52
CA ALA A 216 -5.09 -5.41 8.32
C ALA A 216 -3.90 -5.37 7.34
N ILE A 217 -3.05 -6.40 7.38
CA ILE A 217 -1.87 -6.51 6.53
C ILE A 217 -2.29 -6.83 5.10
N VAL A 218 -3.15 -7.84 4.91
CA VAL A 218 -3.64 -8.24 3.58
C VAL A 218 -4.34 -7.08 2.88
N LEU A 219 -5.24 -6.38 3.58
CA LEU A 219 -5.95 -5.22 3.03
C LEU A 219 -5.01 -4.05 2.72
N THR A 220 -4.02 -3.79 3.56
CA THR A 220 -3.04 -2.72 3.30
C THR A 220 -2.17 -3.05 2.07
N LEU A 221 -1.76 -4.31 1.95
CA LEU A 221 -0.94 -4.79 0.83
C LEU A 221 -1.71 -4.90 -0.49
N LEU A 222 -3.04 -4.74 -0.48
CA LEU A 222 -3.84 -4.60 -1.70
C LEU A 222 -3.34 -3.46 -2.61
N VAL A 223 -2.67 -2.45 -2.04
CA VAL A 223 -2.04 -1.37 -2.80
C VAL A 223 -0.96 -1.88 -3.77
N LEU A 224 -0.27 -2.97 -3.44
CA LEU A 224 0.72 -3.58 -4.34
C LEU A 224 0.05 -4.14 -5.60
N ASN A 225 -1.12 -4.76 -5.45
CA ASN A 225 -1.93 -5.19 -6.58
C ASN A 225 -2.38 -4.00 -7.44
N ALA A 226 -2.85 -2.93 -6.78
CA ALA A 226 -3.28 -1.72 -7.45
C ALA A 226 -2.13 -1.07 -8.23
N TYR A 227 -0.93 -1.00 -7.67
CA TYR A 227 0.26 -0.51 -8.37
C TYR A 227 0.65 -1.41 -9.53
N GLY A 228 0.66 -2.74 -9.35
CA GLY A 228 0.97 -3.68 -10.43
C GLY A 228 0.05 -3.48 -11.64
N ALA A 229 -1.25 -3.37 -11.39
CA ALA A 229 -2.23 -3.04 -12.42
C ALA A 229 -2.01 -1.64 -13.03
N ALA A 230 -1.72 -0.64 -12.20
CA ALA A 230 -1.53 0.73 -12.64
C ALA A 230 -0.27 0.93 -13.50
N MET A 231 0.78 0.12 -13.28
CA MET A 231 1.99 0.11 -14.11
C MET A 231 1.68 -0.26 -15.56
N VAL A 232 0.79 -1.23 -15.81
CA VAL A 232 0.35 -1.57 -17.18
C VAL A 232 -0.23 -0.36 -17.90
N GLY A 233 -0.95 0.50 -17.17
CA GLY A 233 -1.45 1.79 -17.66
C GLY A 233 -0.49 2.96 -17.53
N ARG A 234 0.79 2.71 -17.21
CA ARG A 234 1.85 3.73 -17.04
C ARG A 234 1.48 4.85 -16.06
N LEU A 235 0.68 4.52 -15.04
CA LEU A 235 0.09 5.47 -14.09
C LEU A 235 -0.68 6.65 -14.69
N THR A 236 -1.07 6.60 -15.97
CA THR A 236 -1.67 7.74 -16.69
C THR A 236 -2.90 7.33 -17.48
N ASN A 237 -2.93 6.10 -17.99
CA ASN A 237 -4.01 5.58 -18.84
C ASN A 237 -4.95 4.67 -18.04
N LEU A 238 -6.09 5.23 -17.59
CA LEU A 238 -7.11 4.50 -16.81
C LEU A 238 -7.66 3.24 -17.52
N PRO A 239 -8.02 3.26 -18.82
CA PRO A 239 -8.41 2.04 -19.53
C PRO A 239 -7.37 0.92 -19.47
N MET A 240 -6.11 1.24 -19.73
CA MET A 240 -5.03 0.25 -19.67
C MET A 240 -4.75 -0.22 -18.24
N THR A 241 -4.94 0.63 -17.25
CA THR A 241 -4.92 0.24 -15.83
C THR A 241 -6.03 -0.77 -15.50
N PHE A 242 -7.24 -0.59 -16.04
CA PHE A 242 -8.34 -1.53 -15.86
C PHE A 242 -7.99 -2.89 -16.47
N VAL A 243 -7.46 -2.91 -17.70
CA VAL A 243 -6.98 -4.15 -18.36
C VAL A 243 -5.87 -4.80 -17.54
N GLY A 244 -4.90 -4.03 -17.06
CA GLY A 244 -3.82 -4.53 -16.19
C GLY A 244 -4.33 -5.19 -14.91
N ALA A 245 -5.39 -4.62 -14.31
CA ALA A 245 -6.02 -5.20 -13.13
C ALA A 245 -6.74 -6.52 -13.43
N LEU A 246 -7.43 -6.61 -14.57
CA LEU A 246 -8.04 -7.88 -15.02
C LEU A 246 -6.98 -8.95 -15.28
N LEU A 247 -5.86 -8.60 -15.95
CA LEU A 247 -4.75 -9.51 -16.19
C LEU A 247 -4.12 -10.00 -14.88
N LEU A 248 -3.89 -9.11 -13.92
CA LEU A 248 -3.37 -9.46 -12.61
C LEU A 248 -4.32 -10.40 -11.85
N GLY A 249 -5.62 -10.07 -11.81
CA GLY A 249 -6.63 -10.90 -11.16
C GLY A 249 -6.72 -12.29 -11.77
N LEU A 250 -6.73 -12.38 -13.11
CA LEU A 250 -6.67 -13.64 -13.85
C LEU A 250 -5.41 -14.43 -13.51
N PHE A 251 -4.24 -13.80 -13.60
CA PHE A 251 -2.98 -14.47 -13.30
C PHE A 251 -2.95 -15.01 -11.87
N GLN A 252 -3.42 -14.22 -10.90
CA GLN A 252 -3.48 -14.63 -9.50
C GLN A 252 -4.44 -15.79 -9.28
N GLU A 253 -5.64 -15.80 -9.86
CA GLU A 253 -6.59 -16.89 -9.63
C GLU A 253 -6.25 -18.16 -10.43
N LEU A 254 -5.66 -18.03 -11.63
CA LEU A 254 -5.21 -19.18 -12.43
C LEU A 254 -4.11 -19.99 -11.73
N THR A 255 -3.36 -19.39 -10.78
CA THR A 255 -2.41 -20.14 -9.93
C THR A 255 -3.07 -21.16 -9.00
N ASN A 256 -4.40 -21.11 -8.82
CA ASN A 256 -5.15 -22.14 -8.08
C ASN A 256 -5.47 -23.39 -8.91
N VAL A 257 -5.27 -23.35 -10.23
CA VAL A 257 -5.66 -24.46 -11.11
C VAL A 257 -4.79 -25.67 -10.80
N SER A 258 -5.41 -26.71 -10.25
CA SER A 258 -4.69 -27.79 -9.56
C SER A 258 -3.86 -28.69 -10.45
N TRP A 259 -4.21 -28.78 -11.74
CA TRP A 259 -3.48 -29.54 -12.76
C TRP A 259 -2.41 -28.70 -13.48
N LEU A 260 -2.49 -27.37 -13.39
CA LEU A 260 -1.54 -26.46 -14.04
C LEU A 260 -0.34 -26.18 -13.14
N TRP A 261 -0.55 -26.20 -11.81
CA TRP A 261 0.46 -25.79 -10.84
C TRP A 261 0.68 -26.81 -9.71
N PRO A 262 1.93 -27.02 -9.25
CA PRO A 262 2.23 -27.93 -8.15
C PRO A 262 1.60 -27.48 -6.82
N LYS A 263 1.15 -28.44 -6.00
CA LYS A 263 0.53 -28.16 -4.68
C LYS A 263 1.52 -28.07 -3.50
N GLY A 264 2.83 -28.06 -3.76
CA GLY A 264 3.84 -28.04 -2.71
C GLY A 264 3.86 -26.72 -1.92
N ASP A 265 4.24 -26.77 -0.65
CA ASP A 265 4.36 -25.60 0.24
C ASP A 265 5.21 -24.47 -0.36
N VAL A 266 6.23 -24.83 -1.13
CA VAL A 266 7.09 -23.88 -1.85
C VAL A 266 6.29 -23.09 -2.89
N PHE A 267 5.43 -23.76 -3.66
CA PHE A 267 4.61 -23.11 -4.68
C PHE A 267 3.54 -22.22 -4.05
N LEU A 268 2.97 -22.62 -2.90
CA LEU A 268 2.06 -21.76 -2.15
C LEU A 268 2.74 -20.43 -1.73
N ARG A 269 4.02 -20.47 -1.34
CA ARG A 269 4.79 -19.25 -1.02
C ARG A 269 5.04 -18.37 -2.26
N VAL A 270 5.38 -18.99 -3.39
CA VAL A 270 5.53 -18.27 -4.67
C VAL A 270 4.22 -17.60 -5.07
N ARG A 271 3.10 -18.29 -4.87
CA ARG A 271 1.76 -17.74 -5.16
C ARG A 271 1.46 -16.49 -4.34
N LEU A 272 1.87 -16.42 -3.08
CA LEU A 272 1.73 -15.20 -2.27
C LEU A 272 2.59 -14.03 -2.79
N ALA A 273 3.68 -14.32 -3.52
CA ALA A 273 4.55 -13.31 -4.12
C ALA A 273 4.11 -12.84 -5.52
N VAL A 274 3.08 -13.48 -6.11
CA VAL A 274 2.58 -13.17 -7.47
C VAL A 274 2.32 -11.68 -7.71
N PRO A 275 1.65 -10.93 -6.82
CA PRO A 275 1.47 -9.49 -6.99
C PRO A 275 2.77 -8.71 -7.15
N GLY A 276 3.77 -9.05 -6.33
CA GLY A 276 5.08 -8.40 -6.37
C GLY A 276 5.83 -8.74 -7.64
N ILE A 277 5.81 -10.02 -8.05
CA ILE A 277 6.41 -10.47 -9.32
C ILE A 277 5.74 -9.77 -10.49
N PHE A 278 4.40 -9.70 -10.51
CA PHE A 278 3.66 -9.02 -11.56
C PHE A 278 4.01 -7.53 -11.63
N LEU A 279 4.10 -6.84 -10.49
CA LEU A 279 4.54 -5.46 -10.43
C LEU A 279 5.94 -5.29 -11.02
N ILE A 280 6.90 -6.14 -10.63
CA ILE A 280 8.28 -6.10 -11.14
C ILE A 280 8.30 -6.32 -12.66
N VAL A 281 7.59 -7.34 -13.15
CA VAL A 281 7.49 -7.62 -14.59
C VAL A 281 6.84 -6.46 -15.34
N ALA A 282 5.76 -5.89 -14.80
CA ALA A 282 5.09 -4.73 -15.39
C ALA A 282 6.04 -3.51 -15.46
N ILE A 283 6.87 -3.30 -14.45
CA ILE A 283 7.89 -2.23 -14.46
C ILE A 283 8.95 -2.51 -15.54
N PHE A 284 9.46 -3.73 -15.67
CA PHE A 284 10.46 -4.06 -16.69
C PHE A 284 9.93 -3.95 -18.13
N LEU A 285 8.65 -4.28 -18.34
CA LEU A 285 8.02 -4.20 -19.66
C LEU A 285 7.66 -2.77 -20.05
N VAL A 286 7.49 -1.87 -19.08
CA VAL A 286 7.18 -0.46 -19.34
C VAL A 286 8.50 0.31 -19.46
N PRO A 287 8.82 0.86 -20.65
CA PRO A 287 10.05 1.62 -20.83
C PRO A 287 10.06 2.81 -19.86
N SER A 288 11.09 2.89 -19.03
CA SER A 288 11.32 4.05 -18.17
C SER A 288 11.60 5.26 -19.06
N ALA A 289 10.71 6.26 -19.02
CA ALA A 289 10.99 7.55 -19.63
C ALA A 289 12.29 8.07 -19.02
N ARG A 290 13.26 8.44 -19.87
CA ARG A 290 14.55 9.01 -19.43
C ARG A 290 14.25 10.17 -18.49
N LEU A 291 14.72 10.05 -17.25
CA LEU A 291 14.53 11.06 -16.21
C LEU A 291 15.11 12.40 -16.71
N THR A 292 14.25 13.39 -16.91
CA THR A 292 14.68 14.79 -16.90
C THR A 292 15.26 15.03 -15.51
N VAL A 293 16.57 15.23 -15.47
CA VAL A 293 17.39 15.43 -14.26
C VAL A 293 16.68 16.42 -13.35
N GLY A 294 16.10 15.89 -12.27
CA GLY A 294 15.46 16.69 -11.24
C GLY A 294 16.48 17.65 -10.66
N ARG A 295 16.09 18.92 -10.58
CA ARG A 295 16.81 20.02 -9.94
C ARG A 295 17.48 19.49 -8.67
N ILE A 296 18.81 19.49 -8.63
CA ILE A 296 19.58 19.18 -7.43
C ILE A 296 19.27 20.31 -6.45
N ILE A 297 18.25 20.13 -5.62
CA ILE A 297 18.04 21.01 -4.48
C ILE A 297 19.28 20.83 -3.62
N GLY A 298 20.07 21.90 -3.46
CA GLY A 298 21.27 21.90 -2.65
C GLY A 298 20.96 21.27 -1.30
N ARG A 299 21.58 20.14 -1.02
CA ARG A 299 21.47 19.50 0.28
C ARG A 299 22.49 20.16 1.18
N ASP A 300 22.01 20.81 2.24
CA ASP A 300 22.87 21.15 3.36
C ASP A 300 23.48 19.85 3.89
N GLN A 301 24.81 19.78 3.90
CA GLN A 301 25.50 18.65 4.50
C GLN A 301 25.12 18.61 5.99
N PRO A 302 24.59 17.49 6.50
CA PRO A 302 24.30 17.39 7.92
C PRO A 302 25.57 17.62 8.72
N ALA A 303 25.52 18.52 9.70
CA ALA A 303 26.67 18.85 10.52
C ALA A 303 27.18 17.59 11.23
N VAL A 304 28.44 17.20 10.98
CA VAL A 304 29.08 16.07 11.65
C VAL A 304 29.29 16.40 13.13
N PRO A 305 28.72 15.61 14.07
CA PRO A 305 28.93 15.84 15.49
C PRO A 305 30.39 15.61 15.87
N SER A 306 30.93 16.43 16.77
CA SER A 306 32.29 16.24 17.27
C SER A 306 32.41 14.95 18.09
N VAL A 307 33.60 14.32 18.07
CA VAL A 307 33.88 13.05 18.77
C VAL A 307 33.47 13.10 20.25
N ARG A 308 33.69 14.25 20.91
CA ARG A 308 33.28 14.46 22.31
C ARG A 308 31.77 14.43 22.52
N ARG A 309 31.01 15.08 21.62
CA ARG A 309 29.54 15.08 21.68
C ARG A 309 28.97 13.69 21.39
N ALA A 310 29.55 12.97 20.43
CA ALA A 310 29.18 11.59 20.12
C ALA A 310 29.45 10.65 21.31
N ALA A 311 30.62 10.77 21.95
CA ALA A 311 30.97 9.96 23.12
C ALA A 311 30.06 10.26 24.33
N LEU A 312 29.78 11.54 24.61
CA LEU A 312 28.87 11.93 25.68
C LEU A 312 27.44 11.42 25.43
N ALA A 313 26.93 11.59 24.22
CA ALA A 313 25.61 11.09 23.84
C ALA A 313 25.53 9.56 23.94
N GLY A 314 26.60 8.86 23.54
CA GLY A 314 26.71 7.40 23.68
C GLY A 314 26.70 6.95 25.14
N LEU A 315 27.45 7.61 26.02
CA LEU A 315 27.44 7.33 27.46
C LEU A 315 26.07 7.55 28.09
N VAL A 316 25.43 8.69 27.78
CA VAL A 316 24.08 9.01 28.26
C VAL A 316 23.07 7.98 27.77
N PHE A 317 23.17 7.56 26.50
CA PHE A 317 22.31 6.53 25.94
C PHE A 317 22.47 5.18 26.66
N VAL A 318 23.71 4.73 26.88
CA VAL A 318 23.99 3.49 27.61
C VAL A 318 23.44 3.57 29.05
N ALA A 319 23.64 4.70 29.73
CA ALA A 319 23.12 4.91 31.08
C ALA A 319 21.58 4.84 31.13
N ILE A 320 20.89 5.45 30.16
CA ILE A 320 19.42 5.41 30.05
C ILE A 320 18.95 3.97 29.80
N VAL A 321 19.62 3.23 28.92
CA VAL A 321 19.28 1.83 28.60
C VAL A 321 19.44 0.96 29.84
N LEU A 322 20.58 1.06 30.54
CA LEU A 322 20.83 0.31 31.77
C LEU A 322 19.82 0.66 32.86
N PHE A 323 19.51 1.95 33.03
CA PHE A 323 18.49 2.40 33.98
C PHE A 323 17.11 1.81 33.64
N ALA A 324 16.69 1.90 32.38
CA ALA A 324 15.41 1.37 31.92
C ALA A 324 15.30 -0.15 32.14
N VAL A 325 16.37 -0.91 31.89
CA VAL A 325 16.37 -2.37 32.09
C VAL A 325 16.30 -2.74 33.57
N ASN A 326 17.02 -2.03 34.45
CA ASN A 326 17.14 -2.40 35.87
C ASN A 326 16.01 -1.85 36.75
N VAL A 327 15.39 -0.73 36.38
CA VAL A 327 14.32 -0.08 37.17
C VAL A 327 12.92 -0.38 36.62
N GLY A 328 12.83 -0.83 35.37
CA GLY A 328 11.55 -1.10 34.71
C GLY A 328 10.78 -2.32 35.25
N PRO A 329 9.47 -2.42 34.97
CA PRO A 329 8.67 -3.59 35.32
C PRO A 329 9.20 -4.88 34.67
N GLY A 330 8.91 -6.04 35.25
CA GLY A 330 9.31 -7.34 34.70
C GLY A 330 8.95 -7.47 33.20
N GLY A 331 9.95 -7.73 32.36
CA GLY A 331 9.81 -7.81 30.90
C GLY A 331 10.28 -6.56 30.12
N MET A 332 10.65 -5.46 30.81
CA MET A 332 11.16 -4.22 30.19
C MET A 332 12.38 -4.48 29.28
N ALA A 333 13.24 -5.43 29.65
CA ALA A 333 14.42 -5.80 28.86
C ALA A 333 14.07 -6.17 27.41
N THR A 334 12.99 -6.92 27.18
CA THR A 334 12.56 -7.32 25.83
C THR A 334 12.08 -6.13 25.00
N HIS A 335 11.39 -5.17 25.64
CA HIS A 335 10.94 -3.95 25.00
C HIS A 335 12.10 -3.03 24.66
N VAL A 336 13.08 -2.89 25.57
CA VAL A 336 14.30 -2.12 25.35
C VAL A 336 15.12 -2.73 24.21
N VAL A 337 15.33 -4.04 24.19
CA VAL A 337 16.03 -4.72 23.08
C VAL A 337 15.32 -4.47 21.74
N ARG A 338 13.99 -4.59 21.68
CA ARG A 338 13.24 -4.27 20.44
C ARG A 338 13.40 -2.80 20.03
N ALA A 339 13.37 -1.88 20.99
CA ALA A 339 13.57 -0.46 20.72
C ALA A 339 14.97 -0.17 20.19
N LEU A 340 16.01 -0.81 20.75
CA LEU A 340 17.39 -0.71 20.27
C LEU A 340 17.54 -1.23 18.84
N VAL A 341 16.97 -2.40 18.54
CA VAL A 341 16.99 -2.95 17.17
C VAL A 341 16.35 -1.97 16.18
N ILE A 342 15.18 -1.42 16.50
CA ILE A 342 14.52 -0.41 15.66
C ILE A 342 15.38 0.85 15.54
N ALA A 343 16.00 1.31 16.63
CA ALA A 343 16.88 2.48 16.61
C ALA A 343 18.10 2.27 15.71
N THR A 344 18.74 1.10 15.75
CA THR A 344 19.85 0.74 14.86
C THR A 344 19.43 0.74 13.39
N ILE A 345 18.23 0.23 13.09
CA ILE A 345 17.67 0.27 11.73
C ILE A 345 17.42 1.72 11.29
N CYS A 346 16.86 2.56 12.15
CA CYS A 346 16.64 3.98 11.85
C CYS A 346 17.96 4.73 11.64
N LEU A 347 18.98 4.45 12.47
CA LEU A 347 20.32 5.04 12.35
C LEU A 347 21.01 4.63 11.05
N SER A 348 20.88 3.37 10.62
CA SER A 348 21.42 2.95 9.33
C SER A 348 20.73 3.67 8.16
N LEU A 349 19.44 3.97 8.30
CA LEU A 349 18.67 4.78 7.35
C LEU A 349 19.18 6.23 7.30
N VAL A 350 19.52 6.83 8.44
CA VAL A 350 20.14 8.17 8.51
C VAL A 350 21.52 8.17 7.86
N ALA A 351 22.34 7.15 8.12
CA ALA A 351 23.64 7.03 7.46
C ALA A 351 23.49 6.87 5.94
N LEU A 352 22.56 6.01 5.50
CA LEU A 352 22.32 5.77 4.08
C LEU A 352 21.76 7.03 3.39
N THR A 353 20.72 7.64 3.95
CA THR A 353 20.12 8.87 3.39
C THR A 353 21.04 10.07 3.50
N GLY A 354 21.81 10.19 4.58
CA GLY A 354 22.76 11.28 4.81
C GLY A 354 23.99 11.21 3.92
N LEU A 355 24.53 10.01 3.67
CA LEU A 355 25.74 9.84 2.84
C LEU A 355 25.42 9.71 1.35
N SER A 356 24.40 8.93 0.99
CA SER A 356 24.05 8.70 -0.43
C SER A 356 23.06 9.71 -0.98
N GLY A 357 22.35 10.44 -0.11
CA GLY A 357 21.23 11.27 -0.52
C GLY A 357 20.05 10.46 -1.10
N GLN A 358 20.02 9.15 -0.91
CA GLN A 358 18.96 8.29 -1.41
C GLN A 358 18.27 7.59 -0.25
N VAL A 359 16.94 7.52 -0.32
CA VAL A 359 16.16 6.63 0.53
C VAL A 359 16.11 5.28 -0.18
N SER A 360 16.78 4.28 0.37
CA SER A 360 16.57 2.88 -0.05
C SER A 360 15.56 2.24 0.88
N LEU A 361 14.62 1.46 0.35
CA LEU A 361 13.77 0.57 1.17
C LEU A 361 14.35 -0.85 1.24
N VAL A 362 15.37 -1.13 0.41
CA VAL A 362 16.01 -2.44 0.31
C VAL A 362 16.71 -2.82 1.62
N HIS A 363 17.13 -1.86 2.45
CA HIS A 363 17.77 -2.17 3.73
C HIS A 363 16.87 -3.01 4.67
N TYR A 364 15.54 -2.89 4.61
CA TYR A 364 14.63 -3.71 5.40
C TYR A 364 14.57 -5.15 4.88
N LEU A 365 14.65 -5.33 3.56
CA LEU A 365 14.80 -6.66 2.94
C LEU A 365 16.11 -7.31 3.39
N LEU A 366 17.23 -6.58 3.31
CA LEU A 366 18.55 -7.05 3.72
C LEU A 366 18.60 -7.42 5.20
N LEU A 367 17.99 -6.60 6.05
CA LEU A 367 17.79 -6.92 7.47
C LEU A 367 17.01 -8.22 7.65
N GLY A 368 15.91 -8.37 6.89
CA GLY A 368 15.08 -9.58 6.91
C GLY A 368 15.85 -10.83 6.47
N VAL A 369 16.65 -10.73 5.40
CA VAL A 369 17.54 -11.82 4.93
C VAL A 369 18.55 -12.18 6.01
N GLY A 370 19.22 -11.18 6.60
CA GLY A 370 20.18 -11.42 7.68
C GLY A 370 19.54 -12.08 8.90
N ALA A 371 18.37 -11.61 9.32
CA ALA A 371 17.61 -12.20 10.42
C ALA A 371 17.13 -13.62 10.11
N PHE A 372 16.68 -13.87 8.86
CA PHE A 372 16.26 -15.20 8.41
C PHE A 372 17.42 -16.19 8.43
N VAL A 373 18.58 -15.82 7.88
CA VAL A 373 19.78 -16.66 7.87
C VAL A 373 20.24 -16.96 9.30
N ALA A 374 20.36 -15.92 10.14
CA ALA A 374 20.76 -16.08 11.53
C ALA A 374 19.77 -16.95 12.34
N GLY A 375 18.47 -16.76 12.14
CA GLY A 375 17.42 -17.51 12.83
C GLY A 375 17.31 -18.96 12.36
N ARG A 376 17.32 -19.20 11.05
CA ARG A 376 17.08 -20.53 10.46
C ARG A 376 18.24 -21.49 10.64
N PHE A 377 19.48 -21.00 10.49
CA PHE A 377 20.67 -21.85 10.50
C PHE A 377 21.41 -21.85 11.85
N PHE A 378 21.26 -20.80 12.66
CA PHE A 378 22.05 -20.60 13.87
C PHE A 378 21.21 -20.34 15.14
N GLY A 379 19.89 -20.53 15.08
CA GLY A 379 18.99 -20.38 16.24
C GLY A 379 18.84 -18.95 16.77
N GLY A 380 19.31 -17.94 16.03
CA GLY A 380 19.10 -16.51 16.32
C GLY A 380 19.91 -15.91 17.48
N ALA A 381 20.43 -16.72 18.40
CA ALA A 381 21.22 -16.25 19.55
C ALA A 381 22.74 -16.21 19.31
N SER A 382 23.22 -16.83 18.23
CA SER A 382 24.65 -16.93 17.93
C SER A 382 25.19 -15.65 17.26
N VAL A 383 26.20 -15.03 17.87
CA VAL A 383 26.95 -13.90 17.29
C VAL A 383 27.54 -14.26 15.92
N PHE A 384 28.04 -15.49 15.78
CA PHE A 384 28.55 -16.01 14.51
C PHE A 384 27.46 -16.09 13.45
N GLY A 385 26.25 -16.51 13.84
CA GLY A 385 25.08 -16.53 12.95
C GLY A 385 24.65 -15.13 12.51
N MET A 386 24.76 -14.12 13.39
CA MET A 386 24.47 -12.73 13.04
C MET A 386 25.49 -12.17 12.04
N LEU A 387 26.78 -12.49 12.19
CA LEU A 387 27.83 -12.07 11.25
C LEU A 387 27.64 -12.71 9.87
N LEU A 388 27.36 -14.01 9.81
CA LEU A 388 27.09 -14.70 8.54
C LEU A 388 25.79 -14.23 7.89
N GLY A 389 24.75 -13.95 8.68
CA GLY A 389 23.53 -13.31 8.18
C GLY A 389 23.81 -11.93 7.58
N GLY A 390 24.66 -11.13 8.24
CA GLY A 390 25.13 -9.84 7.73
C GLY A 390 25.90 -9.96 6.42
N LEU A 391 26.79 -10.94 6.31
CA LEU A 391 27.54 -11.23 5.07
C LEU A 391 26.62 -11.67 3.93
N ALA A 392 25.65 -12.56 4.20
CA ALA A 392 24.68 -12.98 3.20
C ALA A 392 23.84 -11.80 2.68
N ALA A 393 23.44 -10.90 3.57
CA ALA A 393 22.76 -9.67 3.19
C ALA A 393 23.68 -8.75 2.37
N ALA A 394 24.96 -8.62 2.74
CA ALA A 394 25.93 -7.82 1.99
C ALA A 394 26.17 -8.36 0.57
N VAL A 395 26.26 -9.68 0.40
CA VAL A 395 26.38 -10.33 -0.92
C VAL A 395 25.16 -10.08 -1.78
N LEU A 396 23.96 -10.07 -1.19
CA LEU A 396 22.72 -9.80 -1.91
C LEU A 396 22.55 -8.32 -2.29
N ALA A 397 23.29 -7.43 -1.61
CA ALA A 397 23.26 -5.99 -1.83
C ALA A 397 24.31 -5.52 -2.86
N ALA A 398 25.34 -6.33 -3.10
CA ALA A 398 26.37 -6.13 -4.13
C ALA A 398 25.84 -6.58 -5.49
#